data_AF-A0ABD2MJW8-F1
#
_entry.id   AF-A0ABD2MJW8-F1
#
_cell.length_a   1.000
_cell.length_b   1.000
_cell.length_c   1.000
_cell.angle_alpha   90.00
_cell.angle_beta   90.00
_cell.angle_gamma   90.00
#
_symmetry.space_group_name_H-M   'P 1'
#
loop_
_entity.id
_entity.type
_entity.pdbx_description
1 polymer ?
#
loop_
_entity_poly.entity_id
_entity_poly.type
_entity_poly.pdbx_seq_one_letter_code
_entity_poly.pdbx_strand_id
1 'polypeptide(L)'
;MRAPPTAELEPLNQGQLTQTDEEDMGMTYAELSEYGRLRKMHHCGPYSMFCKLVQTWSSDFTPAEVAEKVKHFFRCYAINRHKMTVVTPAYHAESYSPDDNRFDLRPFLYRANWSWQFRAIDKQREHYESIKRKNSSTVIPVKKNTLKCRAAVPV
;
A
#
# COMPACT_ATOMS: atom_id res chain seq x y z
N MET A 1 -22.69 20.56 -4.03
CA MET A 1 -21.53 20.78 -3.16
C MET A 1 -21.24 19.49 -2.42
N ARG A 2 -19.99 19.01 -2.41
CA ARG A 2 -19.58 17.79 -1.69
C ARG A 2 -18.81 18.23 -0.45
N ALA A 3 -19.33 17.92 0.74
CA ALA A 3 -18.62 18.21 1.98
C ALA A 3 -17.41 17.25 2.12
N PRO A 4 -16.24 17.74 2.55
CA PRO A 4 -15.09 16.88 2.82
C PRO A 4 -15.34 16.01 4.07
N PRO A 5 -14.88 14.74 4.09
CA PRO A 5 -14.97 13.88 5.26
C PRO A 5 -13.93 14.34 6.32
N THR A 6 -14.44 14.87 7.43
CA THR A 6 -13.66 15.42 8.54
C THR A 6 -14.37 15.14 9.87
N ALA A 7 -13.60 14.90 10.92
CA ALA A 7 -14.10 14.89 12.29
C ALA A 7 -13.90 16.28 12.91
N GLU A 8 -14.99 17.01 13.16
CA GLU A 8 -15.01 18.37 13.74
C GLU A 8 -14.68 18.36 15.25
N LEU A 9 -13.59 17.69 15.65
CA LEU A 9 -13.20 17.49 17.04
C LEU A 9 -12.04 18.39 17.48
N GLU A 10 -11.27 18.92 16.52
CA GLU A 10 -10.15 19.83 16.76
C GLU A 10 -10.52 21.28 16.38
N PRO A 11 -9.93 22.29 17.05
CA PRO A 11 -10.21 23.69 16.73
C PRO A 11 -9.79 24.01 15.29
N LEU A 12 -10.67 24.73 14.58
CA LEU A 12 -10.41 25.19 13.21
C LEU A 12 -9.24 26.17 13.18
N ASN A 13 -8.33 26.00 12.21
CA ASN A 13 -7.28 26.98 11.98
C ASN A 13 -7.80 28.07 11.04
N GLN A 14 -8.06 29.26 11.56
CA GLN A 14 -8.58 30.40 10.79
C GLN A 14 -9.87 30.08 10.00
N GLY A 15 -10.72 29.20 10.52
CA GLY A 15 -11.98 28.78 9.88
C GLY A 15 -11.80 27.76 8.74
N GLN A 16 -10.59 27.24 8.51
CA GLN A 16 -10.35 26.10 7.63
C GLN A 16 -10.28 24.80 8.43
N LEU A 17 -10.79 23.74 7.80
CA LEU A 17 -10.67 22.37 8.30
C LEU A 17 -9.19 21.98 8.27
N THR A 18 -8.69 21.54 9.42
CA THR A 18 -7.27 21.29 9.63
C THR A 18 -6.87 19.86 9.24
N GLN A 19 -7.82 18.92 9.14
CA GLN A 19 -7.54 17.50 9.01
C GLN A 19 -8.65 16.75 8.27
N THR A 20 -8.29 15.84 7.37
CA THR A 20 -9.22 14.88 6.76
C THR A 20 -9.02 13.47 7.32
N ASP A 21 -10.06 12.64 7.24
CA ASP A 21 -10.01 11.27 7.79
C ASP A 21 -8.93 10.41 7.13
N GLU A 22 -8.70 10.55 5.81
CA GLU A 22 -7.69 9.78 5.07
C GLU A 22 -6.26 10.21 5.43
N GLU A 23 -6.05 11.50 5.70
CA GLU A 23 -4.77 12.02 6.18
C GLU A 23 -4.45 11.50 7.59
N ASP A 24 -5.45 11.47 8.48
CA ASP A 24 -5.30 10.91 9.83
C ASP A 24 -4.97 9.41 9.80
N MET A 25 -5.67 8.64 8.95
CA MET A 25 -5.43 7.21 8.79
C MET A 25 -4.08 6.91 8.11
N GLY A 26 -3.49 7.87 7.41
CA GLY A 26 -2.26 7.67 6.63
C GLY A 26 -2.43 6.76 5.41
N MET A 27 -3.67 6.57 4.96
CA MET A 27 -4.05 5.72 3.82
C MET A 27 -5.46 6.07 3.32
N THR A 28 -5.70 5.90 2.03
CA THR A 28 -7.01 6.22 1.43
C THR A 28 -8.03 5.11 1.66
N TYR A 29 -9.32 5.42 1.53
CA TYR A 29 -10.40 4.43 1.58
C TYR A 29 -10.27 3.38 0.45
N ALA A 30 -9.74 3.77 -0.71
CA ALA A 30 -9.47 2.84 -1.82
C ALA A 30 -8.37 1.83 -1.45
N GLU A 31 -7.27 2.31 -0.86
CA GLU A 31 -6.20 1.46 -0.36
C GLU A 31 -6.69 0.52 0.75
N LEU A 32 -7.46 1.05 1.72
CA LEU A 32 -8.05 0.27 2.81
C LEU A 32 -8.95 -0.87 2.31
N SER A 33 -9.78 -0.59 1.30
CA SER A 33 -10.64 -1.59 0.69
C SER A 33 -9.80 -2.73 0.09
N GLU A 34 -8.73 -2.41 -0.63
CA GLU A 34 -7.84 -3.40 -1.23
C GLU A 34 -7.10 -4.23 -0.17
N TYR A 35 -6.57 -3.60 0.89
CA TYR A 35 -5.96 -4.31 2.01
C TYR A 35 -6.94 -5.27 2.69
N GLY A 36 -8.19 -4.84 2.89
CA GLY A 36 -9.26 -5.66 3.47
C GLY A 36 -9.54 -6.92 2.64
N ARG A 37 -9.69 -6.76 1.33
CA ARG A 37 -9.91 -7.89 0.40
C ARG A 37 -8.72 -8.85 0.40
N LEU A 38 -7.50 -8.33 0.27
CA LEU A 38 -6.28 -9.14 0.27
C LEU A 38 -6.11 -9.93 1.57
N ARG A 39 -6.36 -9.29 2.72
CA ARG A 39 -6.23 -9.90 4.05
C ARG A 39 -7.24 -11.02 4.28
N LYS A 40 -8.53 -10.79 3.98
CA LYS A 40 -9.61 -11.71 4.35
C LYS A 40 -9.93 -12.73 3.25
N MET A 41 -10.10 -12.29 2.01
CA MET A 41 -10.51 -13.16 0.90
C MET A 41 -9.32 -13.87 0.25
N HIS A 42 -8.19 -13.17 0.08
CA HIS A 42 -6.98 -13.78 -0.51
C HIS A 42 -6.01 -14.33 0.54
N HIS A 43 -6.39 -14.33 1.82
CA HIS A 43 -5.59 -14.85 2.94
C HIS A 43 -4.14 -14.32 2.97
N CYS A 44 -3.92 -13.09 2.52
CA CYS A 44 -2.59 -12.50 2.46
C CYS A 44 -2.17 -11.95 3.82
N GLY A 45 -1.10 -12.50 4.39
CA GLY A 45 -0.35 -11.86 5.47
C GLY A 45 0.53 -10.71 4.97
N PRO A 46 1.34 -10.07 5.86
CA PRO A 46 2.12 -8.88 5.49
C PRO A 46 3.04 -9.10 4.29
N TYR A 47 3.79 -10.21 4.30
CA TYR A 47 4.71 -10.54 3.22
C TYR A 47 3.99 -10.83 1.89
N SER A 48 2.95 -11.68 1.93
CA SER A 48 2.21 -12.04 0.72
C SER A 48 1.47 -10.83 0.12
N MET A 49 0.92 -9.96 0.98
CA MET A 49 0.26 -8.73 0.55
C MET A 49 1.25 -7.80 -0.15
N PHE A 50 2.46 -7.62 0.42
CA PHE A 50 3.53 -6.86 -0.22
C PHE A 50 3.87 -7.40 -1.61
N CYS A 51 4.16 -8.71 -1.74
CA CYS A 51 4.50 -9.31 -3.03
C CYS A 51 3.41 -9.12 -4.09
N LYS A 52 2.13 -9.19 -3.69
CA LYS A 52 1.00 -9.00 -4.59
C LYS A 52 0.87 -7.53 -5.02
N LEU A 53 0.92 -6.61 -4.06
CA LEU A 53 0.75 -5.17 -4.32
C LEU A 53 1.90 -4.59 -5.14
N VAL A 54 3.14 -5.03 -4.93
CA VAL A 54 4.28 -4.56 -5.74
C VAL A 54 4.07 -4.84 -7.24
N GLN A 55 3.38 -5.93 -7.58
CA GLN A 55 3.04 -6.24 -8.96
C GLN A 55 1.86 -5.39 -9.44
N THR A 56 0.78 -5.34 -8.65
CA THR A 56 -0.47 -4.64 -9.01
C THR A 56 -0.31 -3.12 -9.09
N TRP A 57 0.51 -2.53 -8.22
CA TRP A 57 0.72 -1.08 -8.09
C TRP A 57 2.03 -0.62 -8.75
N SER A 58 2.59 -1.43 -9.64
CA SER A 58 3.89 -1.17 -10.28
C SER A 58 3.93 0.11 -11.13
N SER A 59 2.78 0.65 -11.54
CA SER A 59 2.68 1.92 -12.28
C SER A 59 2.76 3.15 -11.38
N ASP A 60 2.20 3.08 -10.18
CA ASP A 60 1.90 4.25 -9.36
C ASP A 60 2.86 4.38 -8.17
N PHE A 61 3.39 3.25 -7.68
CA PHE A 61 4.20 3.19 -6.47
C PHE A 61 5.50 2.42 -6.65
N THR A 62 6.54 2.87 -5.96
CA THR A 62 7.81 2.15 -5.87
C THR A 62 7.69 0.98 -4.87
N PRO A 63 8.51 -0.08 -5.01
CA PRO A 63 8.53 -1.17 -4.04
C PRO A 63 8.81 -0.71 -2.59
N ALA A 64 9.55 0.39 -2.41
CA ALA A 64 9.80 0.95 -1.09
C ALA A 64 8.55 1.57 -0.47
N GLU A 65 7.78 2.34 -1.25
CA GLU A 65 6.52 2.94 -0.78
C GLU A 65 5.47 1.88 -0.46
N VAL A 66 5.35 0.85 -1.31
CA VAL A 66 4.44 -0.28 -1.05
C VAL A 66 4.82 -1.01 0.25
N ALA A 67 6.12 -1.20 0.51
CA ALA A 67 6.58 -1.82 1.75
C ALA A 67 6.16 -1.01 2.99
N GLU A 68 6.35 0.30 2.97
CA GLU A 68 5.98 1.17 4.10
C GLU A 68 4.47 1.25 4.30
N LYS A 69 3.69 1.33 3.21
CA LYS A 69 2.21 1.27 3.26
C LYS A 69 1.70 -0.02 3.89
N VAL A 70 2.22 -1.18 3.46
CA VAL A 70 1.84 -2.48 4.02
C VAL A 70 2.24 -2.61 5.49
N LYS A 71 3.44 -2.17 5.86
CA LYS A 71 3.89 -2.15 7.27
C LYS A 71 3.00 -1.26 8.13
N HIS A 72 2.65 -0.07 7.62
CA HIS A 72 1.77 0.86 8.31
C HIS A 72 0.39 0.26 8.56
N PHE A 73 -0.24 -0.33 7.53
CA PHE A 73 -1.52 -1.03 7.66
C PHE A 73 -1.48 -2.13 8.73
N PHE A 74 -0.52 -3.06 8.67
CA PHE A 74 -0.46 -4.17 9.64
C PHE A 74 -0.10 -3.74 11.06
N ARG A 75 0.66 -2.63 11.22
CA ARG A 75 0.93 -2.03 12.52
C ARG A 75 -0.35 -1.45 13.13
N CYS A 76 -1.07 -0.62 12.38
CA CYS A 76 -2.34 -0.03 12.82
C CYS A 76 -3.40 -1.10 13.08
N TYR A 77 -3.50 -2.12 12.23
CA TYR A 77 -4.37 -3.28 12.41
C TYR A 77 -4.06 -4.03 13.72
N ALA A 78 -2.78 -4.33 13.99
CA ALA A 78 -2.38 -5.06 15.18
C ALA A 78 -2.66 -4.29 16.47
N ILE A 79 -2.37 -2.98 16.48
CA ILE A 79 -2.61 -2.11 17.65
C ILE A 79 -4.11 -2.01 17.92
N ASN A 80 -4.93 -1.81 16.89
CA ASN A 80 -6.35 -1.52 17.04
C ASN A 80 -7.24 -2.77 17.05
N ARG A 81 -6.71 -3.99 16.86
CA ARG A 81 -7.56 -5.19 16.74
C ARG A 81 -8.44 -5.44 17.96
N HIS A 82 -7.98 -5.09 19.16
CA HIS A 82 -8.78 -5.18 20.38
C HIS A 82 -10.10 -4.39 20.30
N LYS A 83 -10.20 -3.32 19.50
CA LYS A 83 -11.45 -2.60 19.30
C LYS A 83 -12.52 -3.47 18.64
N MET A 84 -12.12 -4.48 17.87
CA MET A 84 -13.05 -5.39 17.19
C MET A 84 -13.72 -6.39 18.13
N THR A 85 -13.17 -6.64 19.32
CA THR A 85 -13.77 -7.59 20.28
C THR A 85 -14.98 -6.98 21.00
N VAL A 86 -15.10 -5.65 20.98
CA VAL A 86 -16.17 -4.89 21.63
C VAL A 86 -17.00 -4.06 20.65
N VAL A 87 -16.79 -4.25 19.35
CA VAL A 87 -17.52 -3.51 18.31
C VAL A 87 -19.00 -3.87 18.34
N THR A 88 -19.87 -2.89 18.12
CA THR A 88 -21.31 -3.12 18.01
C THR A 88 -21.60 -4.10 16.88
N PRO A 89 -22.46 -5.12 17.09
CA PRO A 89 -22.90 -6.01 16.02
C PRO A 89 -23.47 -5.22 14.84
N ALA A 90 -23.01 -5.53 13.63
CA ALA A 90 -23.40 -4.83 12.41
C ALA A 90 -23.99 -5.81 11.38
N TYR A 91 -24.76 -5.27 10.44
CA TYR A 91 -25.28 -6.04 9.30
C TYR A 91 -24.13 -6.57 8.44
N HIS A 92 -24.19 -7.85 8.08
CA HIS A 92 -23.19 -8.47 7.21
C HIS A 92 -23.51 -8.18 5.74
N ALA A 93 -22.75 -7.26 5.13
CA ALA A 93 -22.88 -6.90 3.71
C ALA A 93 -21.69 -7.34 2.84
N GLU A 94 -20.50 -7.47 3.43
CA GLU A 94 -19.24 -7.66 2.70
C GLU A 94 -18.49 -8.91 3.15
N SER A 95 -17.99 -9.68 2.18
CA SER A 95 -17.24 -10.93 2.40
C SER A 95 -15.86 -10.72 3.04
N TYR A 96 -15.40 -9.47 3.16
CA TYR A 96 -14.15 -9.12 3.83
C TYR A 96 -14.34 -8.45 5.21
N SER A 97 -15.54 -8.56 5.79
CA SER A 97 -15.85 -7.98 7.10
C SER A 97 -14.84 -8.39 8.20
N PRO A 98 -14.39 -7.46 9.06
CA PRO A 98 -13.44 -7.75 10.13
C PRO A 98 -14.11 -8.21 11.45
N ASP A 99 -15.43 -8.45 11.48
CA ASP A 99 -16.19 -8.83 12.68
C ASP A 99 -15.60 -10.05 13.40
N ASP A 100 -15.20 -9.86 14.65
CA ASP A 100 -14.52 -10.89 15.46
C ASP A 100 -15.51 -11.82 16.17
N ASN A 101 -16.81 -11.48 16.22
CA ASN A 101 -17.81 -12.27 16.95
C ASN A 101 -18.25 -13.53 16.18
N ARG A 102 -18.34 -13.44 14.85
CA ARG A 102 -18.92 -14.53 14.03
C ARG A 102 -18.13 -14.87 12.79
N PHE A 103 -17.48 -13.89 12.16
CA PHE A 103 -17.01 -14.05 10.78
C PHE A 103 -15.48 -14.14 10.63
N ASP A 104 -14.72 -13.42 11.46
CA ASP A 104 -13.27 -13.30 11.32
C ASP A 104 -12.55 -13.48 12.65
N LEU A 105 -12.69 -14.68 13.22
CA LEU A 105 -12.07 -15.08 14.47
C LEU A 105 -10.54 -14.98 14.39
N ARG A 106 -9.94 -14.04 15.13
CA ARG A 106 -8.50 -13.84 15.15
C ARG A 106 -8.00 -13.45 16.55
N PRO A 107 -6.70 -13.65 16.84
CA PRO A 107 -6.10 -13.05 18.02
C PRO A 107 -6.34 -11.54 18.05
N PHE A 108 -6.56 -10.98 19.22
CA PHE A 108 -6.69 -9.52 19.39
C PHE A 108 -5.42 -8.89 19.99
N LEU A 109 -4.60 -9.68 20.70
CA LEU A 109 -3.31 -9.26 21.23
C LEU A 109 -2.18 -9.68 20.28
N TYR A 110 -1.80 -8.77 19.39
CA TYR A 110 -0.69 -8.98 18.44
C TYR A 110 0.59 -8.29 18.87
N ARG A 111 1.72 -8.81 18.39
CA ARG A 111 2.99 -8.07 18.40
C ARG A 111 3.01 -7.06 17.24
N ALA A 112 2.71 -5.80 17.52
CA ALA A 112 2.58 -4.73 16.52
C ALA A 112 3.80 -4.52 15.60
N ASN A 113 4.99 -4.95 16.05
CA ASN A 113 6.23 -4.78 15.29
C ASN A 113 6.43 -5.85 14.19
N TRP A 114 5.65 -6.94 14.18
CA TRP A 114 5.72 -8.01 13.15
C TRP A 114 7.14 -8.33 12.65
N SER A 115 8.10 -8.54 13.56
CA SER A 115 9.54 -8.39 13.25
C SER A 115 10.02 -9.35 12.18
N TRP A 116 9.51 -10.58 12.18
CA TRP A 116 9.90 -11.57 11.18
C TRP A 116 9.34 -11.20 9.80
N GLN A 117 8.07 -10.80 9.76
CA GLN A 117 7.37 -10.46 8.52
C GLN A 117 7.94 -9.19 7.90
N PHE A 118 8.19 -8.15 8.70
CA PHE A 118 8.74 -6.89 8.22
C PHE A 118 10.17 -7.07 7.71
N ARG A 119 11.00 -7.84 8.42
CA ARG A 119 12.34 -8.21 7.93
C ARG A 119 12.29 -8.99 6.61
N ALA A 120 11.31 -9.88 6.44
CA ALA A 120 11.11 -10.60 5.19
C ALA A 120 10.72 -9.67 4.03
N ILE A 121 9.86 -8.67 4.29
CA ILE A 121 9.52 -7.62 3.32
C ILE A 121 10.77 -6.83 2.93
N ASP A 122 11.58 -6.40 3.90
CA ASP A 122 12.80 -5.62 3.64
C ASP A 122 13.79 -6.38 2.76
N LYS A 123 14.01 -7.66 3.05
CA LYS A 123 14.87 -8.53 2.22
C LYS A 123 14.32 -8.68 0.79
N GLN A 124 13.00 -8.80 0.65
CA GLN A 124 12.39 -8.93 -0.68
C GLN A 124 12.42 -7.61 -1.46
N ARG A 125 12.25 -6.47 -0.78
CA ARG A 125 12.43 -5.14 -1.37
C ARG A 125 13.84 -4.96 -1.91
N GLU A 126 14.87 -5.31 -1.13
CA GLU A 126 16.27 -5.29 -1.57
C GLU A 126 16.50 -6.17 -2.81
N HIS A 127 15.87 -7.35 -2.84
CA HIS A 127 15.94 -8.22 -4.01
C HIS A 127 15.36 -7.56 -5.27
N TYR A 128 14.19 -6.93 -5.19
CA TYR A 128 13.61 -6.18 -6.32
C TYR A 128 14.51 -5.03 -6.79
N GLU A 129 15.11 -4.28 -5.86
CA GLU A 129 16.05 -3.21 -6.19
C GLU A 129 17.30 -3.76 -6.91
N SER A 130 17.82 -4.90 -6.45
CA SER A 130 18.97 -5.56 -7.08
C SER A 130 18.67 -6.01 -8.52
N ILE A 131 17.47 -6.52 -8.79
CA ILE A 131 17.02 -6.92 -10.13
C ILE A 131 16.89 -5.68 -11.03
N LYS A 132 16.27 -4.60 -10.53
CA LYS A 132 16.12 -3.35 -11.29
C LYS A 132 17.47 -2.76 -11.68
N ARG A 133 18.45 -2.78 -10.75
CA ARG A 133 19.84 -2.37 -11.03
C ARG A 133 20.46 -3.22 -12.14
N LYS A 134 20.39 -4.55 -12.03
CA LYS A 134 20.93 -5.47 -13.06
C LYS A 134 20.30 -5.22 -14.44
N ASN A 135 18.98 -5.08 -14.51
CA ASN A 135 18.29 -4.83 -15.77
C ASN A 135 18.68 -3.49 -16.39
N SER A 136 18.97 -2.46 -15.59
CA SER A 136 19.47 -1.17 -16.10
C SER A 136 20.89 -1.25 -16.65
N SER A 137 21.74 -2.13 -16.12
CA SER A 137 23.13 -2.31 -16.56
C SER A 137 23.26 -3.08 -17.88
N THR A 138 22.24 -3.86 -18.28
CA THR A 138 22.24 -4.66 -19.50
C THR A 138 21.80 -3.86 -20.74
N VAL A 139 21.18 -2.70 -20.56
CA VAL A 139 20.77 -1.82 -21.68
C VAL A 139 21.97 -0.97 -22.14
N ILE A 140 22.84 -1.58 -22.94
CA ILE A 140 23.89 -0.86 -23.68
C ILE A 140 23.19 0.04 -24.71
N PRO A 141 23.55 1.34 -24.83
CA PRO A 141 22.94 2.19 -25.85
C PRO A 141 23.44 1.73 -27.22
N VAL A 142 22.52 1.19 -28.03
CA VAL A 142 22.75 0.98 -29.46
C VAL A 142 23.08 2.34 -30.08
N LYS A 143 24.35 2.56 -30.44
CA LYS A 143 24.77 3.73 -31.21
C LYS A 143 23.95 3.73 -32.50
N LYS A 144 23.00 4.66 -32.63
CA LYS A 144 22.34 4.93 -33.91
C LYS A 144 23.42 5.49 -34.85
N ASN A 145 23.94 4.66 -35.74
CA ASN A 145 24.79 5.11 -36.85
C ASN A 145 23.95 6.03 -37.74
N THR A 146 24.14 7.34 -37.59
CA THR A 146 23.63 8.33 -38.52
C THR A 146 24.48 8.28 -39.79
N LEU A 147 24.03 7.51 -40.79
CA LEU A 147 24.51 7.71 -42.15
C LEU A 147 24.01 9.08 -42.63
N LYS A 148 24.90 10.08 -42.61
CA LYS A 148 24.73 11.32 -43.39
C LYS A 148 24.84 10.96 -44.87
N CYS A 149 23.71 10.77 -45.54
CA CYS A 149 23.66 10.85 -47.00
C CYS A 149 23.99 12.30 -47.40
N ARG A 150 25.21 12.53 -47.91
CA ARG A 150 25.57 13.79 -48.56
C ARG A 150 24.77 13.89 -49.86
N ALA A 151 23.83 14.83 -49.91
CA ALA A 151 23.22 15.25 -51.16
C ALA A 151 24.29 15.93 -52.02
N ALA A 152 24.53 15.38 -53.21
CA ALA A 152 25.33 16.02 -54.25
C ALA A 152 24.53 17.21 -54.80
N VAL A 153 25.16 18.38 -54.84
CA VAL A 153 24.66 19.59 -55.48
C VAL A 153 25.03 19.53 -56.97
N PRO A 154 24.10 19.74 -57.91
CA PRO A 154 24.45 19.88 -59.32
C PRO A 154 24.72 21.35 -59.66
N VAL A 155 25.83 21.61 -60.35
CA VAL A 155 26.03 22.75 -61.26
C VAL A 155 26.64 22.19 -62.53
#